data_AF-A0A3N5UVI4-F1
#
_entry.id   AF-A0A3N5UVI4-F1
#
_cell.length_a   1.000
_cell.length_b   1.000
_cell.length_c   1.000
_cell.angle_alpha   90.00
_cell.angle_beta   90.00
_cell.angle_gamma   90.00
#
_symmetry.space_group_name_H-M   'P 1'
#
loop_
_entity.id
_entity.type
_entity.pdbx_description
1 polymer ?
#
loop_
_entity_poly.entity_id
_entity_poly.type
_entity_poly.pdbx_seq_one_letter_code
_entity_poly.pdbx_strand_id
1 'polypeptide(L)' 'MNQNRVLLFGTLIGAATGLVAAMMLQRRAEKTGTEITLSTGEGIQLGVMIMGLLRAISSLGDEK' A
#
# COMPACT_ATOMS: atom_id res chain seq x y z
N MET A 1 -20.48 -15.29 -1.65
CA MET A 1 -20.19 -13.99 -1.01
C MET A 1 -20.67 -12.89 -1.95
N ASN A 2 -21.52 -11.96 -1.51
CA ASN A 2 -22.05 -10.92 -2.40
C ASN A 2 -20.89 -10.02 -2.88
N GLN A 3 -20.83 -9.71 -4.18
CA GLN A 3 -19.75 -8.94 -4.80
C GLN A 3 -19.50 -7.60 -4.08
N ASN A 4 -20.56 -6.94 -3.61
CA ASN A 4 -20.44 -5.71 -2.80
C ASN A 4 -19.73 -5.92 -1.46
N ARG A 5 -19.87 -7.08 -0.82
CA ARG A 5 -19.17 -7.37 0.44
C ARG A 5 -17.67 -7.55 0.20
N VAL A 6 -17.29 -8.21 -0.89
CA VAL A 6 -15.87 -8.41 -1.24
C VAL A 6 -15.17 -7.07 -1.45
N LEU A 7 -15.79 -6.18 -2.23
CA LEU A 7 -15.29 -4.81 -2.44
C LEU A 7 -15.18 -4.04 -1.13
N LEU A 8 -16.22 -4.07 -0.30
CA LEU A 8 -16.23 -3.36 0.98
C LEU A 8 -15.10 -3.85 1.92
N PHE A 9 -14.98 -5.17 2.10
CA PHE A 9 -13.94 -5.75 2.96
C PHE A 9 -12.54 -5.49 2.39
N GLY A 10 -12.35 -5.63 1.08
CA GLY A 10 -11.07 -5.34 0.42
C GLY A 10 -10.64 -3.88 0.61
N THR A 11 -11.56 -2.93 0.43
CA THR A 11 -11.29 -1.50 0.67
C THR A 11 -10.94 -1.23 2.12
N LEU A 12 -11.68 -1.80 3.08
CA LEU A 12 -11.39 -1.61 4.51
C LEU A 12 -10.01 -2.16 4.90
N ILE A 13 -9.65 -3.35 4.41
CA ILE A 13 -8.34 -3.95 4.66
C ILE A 13 -7.22 -3.10 4.05
N GLY A 14 -7.39 -2.67 2.79
CA GLY A 14 -6.42 -1.81 2.10
C GLY A 14 -6.21 -0.48 2.82
N ALA A 15 -7.29 0.18 3.20
CA ALA A 15 -7.24 1.44 3.94
C ALA A 15 -6.58 1.29 5.32
N ALA A 16 -6.92 0.22 6.06
CA ALA A 16 -6.30 -0.07 7.35
C ALA A 16 -4.79 -0.32 7.21
N THR A 17 -4.38 -1.05 6.17
CA THR A 17 -2.96 -1.32 5.87
C THR A 17 -2.21 -0.02 5.55
N GLY A 18 -2.79 0.85 4.72
CA GLY A 18 -2.23 2.17 4.39
C GLY A 18 -2.07 3.06 5.64
N LEU A 19 -3.06 3.05 6.53
CA LEU A 19 -3.00 3.79 7.79
C LEU A 19 -1.86 3.30 8.69
N VAL A 20 -1.67 1.99 8.83
CA VAL A 20 -0.55 1.41 9.59
C VAL A 20 0.79 1.84 9.01
N ALA A 21 0.95 1.79 7.69
CA ALA A 21 2.17 2.24 7.02
C ALA A 21 2.47 3.72 7.29
N ALA A 22 1.45 4.58 7.21
CA ALA A 22 1.59 6.01 7.54
C ALA A 22 2.02 6.24 8.99
N MET A 23 1.42 5.52 9.95
CA MET A 23 1.82 5.59 11.36
C MET A 23 3.27 5.13 11.59
N MET A 24 3.73 4.09 10.89
CA MET A 24 5.13 3.66 10.98
C MET A 24 6.08 4.72 10.43
N LEU A 25 5.72 5.36 9.31
CA LEU A 25 6.51 6.43 8.71
C LEU A 25 6.61 7.64 9.64
N GLN A 26 5.49 8.05 10.24
CA GLN A 26 5.46 9.12 11.25
C GLN A 26 6.36 8.80 12.44
N ARG A 27 6.24 7.60 13.03
CA ARG A 27 7.09 7.19 14.16
C ARG A 27 8.56 7.17 13.82
N ARG A 28 8.92 6.82 12.58
CA ARG A 28 10.31 6.87 12.11
C ARG A 28 10.80 8.32 12.05
N ALA A 29 10.02 9.23 11.49
CA ALA A 29 10.35 10.65 11.42
C ALA A 29 10.54 11.26 12.82
N GLU A 30 9.64 10.95 13.76
CA GLU A 30 9.74 11.39 15.16
C GLU A 30 11.01 10.86 15.85
N LYS A 31 11.35 9.58 15.65
CA LYS A 31 12.53 8.96 16.27
C LYS A 31 13.86 9.45 15.70
N THR A 32 13.91 9.73 14.40
CA THR A 32 15.14 10.11 13.70
C THR A 32 15.30 11.64 13.63
N GLY A 33 14.28 12.42 14.01
CA GLY A 33 14.29 13.88 13.92
C GLY A 33 14.33 14.40 12.48
N THR A 34 14.13 13.51 11.50
CA THR A 34 14.17 13.81 10.07
C THR A 34 12.76 14.06 9.55
N GLU A 35 12.62 15.11 8.75
CA GLU A 35 11.37 15.40 8.04
C GLU A 35 11.02 14.26 7.07
N ILE A 36 9.71 14.02 6.86
CA ILE A 36 9.24 13.02 5.90
C ILE A 36 9.46 13.58 4.49
N THR A 37 10.68 13.45 3.99
CA THR A 37 11.03 13.82 2.62
C THR A 37 11.04 12.57 1.76
N LEU A 38 10.12 12.49 0.80
CA LEU A 38 10.19 11.48 -0.25
C LEU A 38 11.01 12.07 -1.40
N SER A 39 12.16 11.48 -1.71
CA SER A 39 12.88 11.85 -2.93
C SER A 39 12.11 11.41 -4.17
N THR A 40 12.35 12.05 -5.31
CA THR A 40 11.73 11.67 -6.59
C THR A 40 11.99 10.19 -6.92
N GLY A 41 13.19 9.69 -6.63
CA GLY A 41 13.55 8.29 -6.83
C GLY A 41 12.74 7.34 -5.95
N GLU A 42 12.60 7.65 -4.66
CA GLU A 42 11.78 6.88 -3.72
C GLU A 42 10.30 6.90 -4.11
N GLY A 43 9.79 8.03 -4.63
CA GLY A 43 8.43 8.15 -5.14
C GLY A 43 8.16 7.23 -6.33
N ILE A 44 9.09 7.17 -7.30
CA ILE A 44 9.00 6.24 -8.43
C ILE A 44 9.06 4.79 -7.92
N GLN A 45 9.97 4.47 -7.01
CA GLN A 45 10.11 3.13 -6.45
C GLN A 45 8.82 2.68 -5.74
N LEU A 46 8.21 3.56 -4.93
CA LEU A 46 6.92 3.29 -4.28
C LEU A 46 5.80 3.04 -5.29
N GLY A 47 5.72 3.88 -6.34
CA GLY A 47 4.74 3.70 -7.42
C GLY A 47 4.89 2.35 -8.12
N VAL A 48 6.13 1.97 -8.46
CA VAL A 48 6.42 0.66 -9.09
C VAL A 48 6.04 -0.50 -8.17
N MET A 49 6.29 -0.40 -6.86
CA MET A 49 5.89 -1.44 -5.90
C MET A 49 4.36 -1.61 -5.85
N ILE A 50 3.60 -0.52 -5.81
CA ILE A 50 2.13 -0.57 -5.84
C ILE A 50 1.65 -1.22 -7.14
N MET A 51 2.22 -0.84 -8.28
CA MET A 51 1.89 -1.45 -9.57
C MET A 51 2.23 -2.94 -9.61
N GLY A 52 3.36 -3.34 -9.03
CA GLY A 52 3.76 -4.74 -8.91
C GLY A 52 2.76 -5.56 -8.10
N LEU A 53 2.27 -5.03 -6.98
CA LEU A 53 1.23 -5.67 -6.17
C LEU A 53 -0.08 -5.83 -6.95
N LEU A 54 -0.55 -4.77 -7.61
CA LEU A 54 -1.77 -4.82 -8.41
C LEU A 54 -1.64 -5.84 -9.55
N ARG A 55 -0.47 -5.90 -10.20
CA ARG A 55 -0.17 -6.91 -11.22
C ARG A 55 -0.23 -8.32 -10.64
N ALA A 56 0.43 -8.56 -9.50
CA ALA A 56 0.44 -9.86 -8.84
C ALA A 56 -0.97 -10.34 -8.48
N ILE A 57 -1.81 -9.46 -7.94
CA ILE A 57 -3.22 -9.76 -7.64
C ILE A 57 -4.00 -10.06 -8.93
N SER A 58 -3.77 -9.29 -10.00
CA SER A 58 -4.46 -9.49 -11.29
C SER A 58 -4.07 -10.81 -11.95
N SER A 59 -2.81 -11.25 -11.79
CA SER A 59 -2.36 -12.56 -12.26
C SER A 59 -2.80 -13.71 -11.36
N LEU A 60 -3.23 -13.44 -10.14
CA LEU A 60 -3.69 -14.45 -9.19
C LEU A 60 -5.09 -14.92 -9.61
N GLY A 61 -5.15 -16.00 -10.37
CA GLY A 61 -6.37 -16.52 -10.99
C GLY A 61 -6.28 -16.72 -12.50
N ASP A 62 -5.20 -16.26 -13.14
CA ASP A 62 -4.88 -16.55 -14.55
C ASP A 62 -4.13 -17.89 -14.72
N GLU A 63 -3.81 -18.59 -13.63
CA GLU A 63 -3.30 -19.97 -13.67
C GLU A 63 -4.45 -20.93 -13.99
N LYS A 64 -4.48 -21.42 -15.23
CA LYS A 64 -5.12 -22.68 -15.61
C LYS A 64 -4.20 -23.86 -15.31
#